data_AF-A0A6G2QD86-F1
#
_entry.id   AF-A0A6G2QD86-F1
#
_cell.length_a   1.000
_cell.length_b   1.000
_cell.length_c   1.000
_cell.angle_alpha   90.00
_cell.angle_beta   90.00
_cell.angle_gamma   90.00
#
_symmetry.space_group_name_H-M   'P 1'
#
loop_
_entity.id
_entity.type
_entity.pdbx_description
1 polymer ?
#
loop_
_entity_poly.entity_id
_entity_poly.type
_entity_poly.pdbx_seq_one_letter_code
_entity_poly.pdbx_strand_id
1 'polypeptide(L)'
;IAQDLLGGGVDEGLVRRAHRADTLYNAASVTQGITLVATVAVYLCWLWRVRTNAEVFEPHGHRMKRGWAIGGWFVPIGNLWLPRRVVVDVWRASALPGTRARTTPVNAWWTLWIISLLVGRTASRQYDAAHGADQLADAARLMLFSDALDAAAAILAVVVVVHLTRMQRARILAGPAVMPTFG
;
A
#
# COMPACT_ATOMS: atom_id res chain seq x y z
N ILE A 1 -26.08 -27.32 44.44
CA ILE A 1 -25.69 -28.36 43.44
C ILE A 1 -26.09 -27.94 42.01
N ALA A 2 -27.36 -27.66 41.69
CA ALA A 2 -27.76 -27.29 40.32
C ALA A 2 -27.22 -25.92 39.83
N GLN A 3 -27.09 -24.90 40.70
CA GLN A 3 -26.52 -23.60 40.32
C GLN A 3 -25.00 -23.64 40.04
N ASP A 4 -24.23 -24.41 40.82
CA ASP A 4 -22.78 -24.61 40.57
C ASP A 4 -22.51 -25.36 39.27
N LEU A 5 -23.32 -26.37 38.93
CA LEU A 5 -23.18 -27.13 37.69
C LEU A 5 -23.49 -26.27 36.45
N LEU A 6 -24.46 -25.35 36.55
CA LEU A 6 -24.77 -24.41 35.48
C LEU A 6 -23.73 -23.30 35.37
N GLY A 7 -23.22 -22.78 36.49
CA GLY A 7 -22.13 -21.79 36.51
C GLY A 7 -20.84 -22.34 35.90
N GLY A 8 -20.40 -23.52 36.35
CA GLY A 8 -19.19 -24.16 35.83
C GLY A 8 -19.26 -24.52 34.34
N GLY A 9 -20.41 -25.04 33.87
CA GLY A 9 -20.59 -25.35 32.44
C GLY A 9 -20.67 -24.10 31.55
N VAL A 10 -21.24 -23.01 32.05
CA VAL A 10 -21.26 -21.71 31.36
C VAL A 10 -19.87 -21.10 31.30
N ASP A 11 -19.12 -21.12 32.40
CA ASP A 11 -17.75 -20.60 32.48
C ASP A 11 -16.79 -21.38 31.57
N GLU A 12 -16.84 -22.72 31.57
CA GLU A 12 -16.04 -23.55 30.66
C GLU A 12 -16.39 -23.28 29.18
N GLY A 13 -17.68 -23.09 28.88
CA GLY A 13 -18.15 -22.75 27.55
C GLY A 13 -17.66 -21.38 27.08
N LEU A 14 -17.66 -20.38 27.97
CA LEU A 14 -17.14 -19.04 27.71
C LEU A 14 -15.63 -19.05 27.49
N VAL A 15 -14.87 -19.73 28.36
CA VAL A 15 -13.41 -19.89 28.24
C VAL A 15 -13.04 -20.57 26.93
N ARG A 16 -13.77 -21.61 26.51
CA ARG A 16 -13.51 -22.30 25.23
C ARG A 16 -13.80 -21.42 24.01
N ARG A 17 -14.85 -20.59 24.06
CA ARG A 17 -15.15 -19.63 22.99
C ARG A 17 -14.11 -18.52 22.92
N ALA A 18 -13.67 -18.01 24.06
CA ALA A 18 -12.61 -17.01 24.15
C ALA A 18 -11.30 -17.55 23.54
N HIS A 19 -10.83 -18.73 23.95
CA HIS A 19 -9.62 -19.33 23.36
C HIS A 19 -9.72 -19.58 21.86
N ARG A 20 -10.91 -19.99 21.36
CA ARG A 20 -11.12 -20.17 19.91
C ARG A 20 -11.08 -18.82 19.18
N ALA A 21 -11.70 -17.79 19.74
CA ALA A 21 -11.66 -16.43 19.19
C ALA A 21 -10.22 -15.89 19.16
N ASP A 22 -9.47 -16.03 20.26
CA ASP A 22 -8.06 -15.62 20.35
C ASP A 22 -7.19 -16.34 19.33
N THR A 23 -7.38 -17.65 19.16
CA THR A 23 -6.62 -18.45 18.18
C THR A 23 -6.91 -18.01 16.75
N LEU A 24 -8.18 -17.77 16.41
CA LEU A 24 -8.58 -17.29 15.08
C LEU A 24 -8.06 -15.88 14.82
N TYR A 25 -8.14 -15.00 15.81
CA TYR A 25 -7.64 -13.63 15.73
C TYR A 25 -6.11 -13.59 15.52
N ASN A 26 -5.37 -14.40 16.30
CA ASN A 26 -3.92 -14.52 16.15
C ASN A 26 -3.54 -15.10 14.78
N ALA A 27 -4.22 -16.14 14.33
CA ALA A 27 -3.98 -16.72 13.00
C ALA A 27 -4.25 -15.70 11.89
N ALA A 28 -5.38 -14.98 11.94
CA ALA A 28 -5.71 -13.94 10.98
C ALA A 28 -4.66 -12.83 10.96
N SER A 29 -4.19 -12.39 12.13
CA SER A 29 -3.15 -11.37 12.26
C SER A 29 -1.82 -11.82 11.64
N VAL A 30 -1.41 -13.07 11.88
CA VAL A 30 -0.19 -13.64 11.28
C VAL A 30 -0.32 -13.75 9.77
N THR A 31 -1.45 -14.26 9.26
CA THR A 31 -1.70 -14.35 7.82
C THR A 31 -1.66 -12.97 7.17
N GLN A 32 -2.34 -11.99 7.75
CA GLN A 32 -2.32 -10.60 7.29
C GLN A 32 -0.89 -10.05 7.23
N GLY A 33 -0.09 -10.28 8.28
CA GLY A 33 1.32 -9.87 8.32
C GLY A 33 2.16 -10.49 7.20
N ILE A 34 2.01 -11.79 6.95
CA ILE A 34 2.72 -12.48 5.85
C ILE A 34 2.30 -11.91 4.49
N THR A 35 1.00 -11.75 4.26
CA THR A 35 0.47 -11.18 3.01
C THR A 35 0.98 -9.76 2.78
N LEU A 36 1.05 -8.94 3.83
CA LEU A 36 1.60 -7.60 3.75
C LEU A 36 3.08 -7.62 3.35
N VAL A 37 3.90 -8.44 4.02
CA VAL A 37 5.34 -8.55 3.70
C VAL A 37 5.56 -9.02 2.27
N ALA A 38 4.82 -10.04 1.82
CA ALA A 38 4.88 -10.52 0.44
C ALA A 38 4.49 -9.42 -0.56
N THR A 39 3.41 -8.68 -0.27
CA THR A 39 2.95 -7.57 -1.10
C THR A 39 4.00 -6.47 -1.22
N VAL A 40 4.61 -6.07 -0.10
CA VAL A 40 5.68 -5.07 -0.07
C VAL A 40 6.88 -5.55 -0.89
N ALA A 41 7.32 -6.80 -0.71
CA ALA A 41 8.44 -7.35 -1.45
C ALA A 41 8.19 -7.35 -2.97
N VAL A 42 7.03 -7.84 -3.42
CA VAL A 42 6.65 -7.86 -4.84
C VAL A 42 6.58 -6.44 -5.40
N TYR A 43 5.99 -5.50 -4.66
CA TYR A 43 5.87 -4.10 -5.07
C TYR A 43 7.24 -3.42 -5.21
N LEU A 44 8.16 -3.64 -4.25
CA LEU A 44 9.50 -3.07 -4.30
C LEU A 44 10.33 -3.65 -5.46
N CYS A 45 10.24 -4.96 -5.70
CA CYS A 45 10.87 -5.62 -6.84
C CYS A 45 10.35 -5.05 -8.17
N TRP A 46 9.03 -4.86 -8.29
CA TRP A 46 8.42 -4.22 -9.45
C TRP A 46 8.90 -2.78 -9.62
N LEU A 47 8.90 -1.98 -8.55
CA LEU A 47 9.32 -0.58 -8.59
C LEU A 47 10.80 -0.45 -9.00
N TRP A 48 11.66 -1.32 -8.49
CA TRP A 48 13.07 -1.36 -8.86
C TRP A 48 13.26 -1.69 -10.34
N ARG A 49 12.49 -2.65 -10.87
CA ARG A 49 12.52 -3.02 -12.29
C ARG A 49 12.06 -1.88 -13.19
N VAL A 50 10.92 -1.27 -12.88
CA VAL A 50 10.35 -0.16 -13.66
C VAL A 50 11.26 1.08 -13.59
N ARG A 51 11.88 1.35 -12.42
CA ARG A 51 12.88 2.42 -12.27
C ARG A 51 14.12 2.18 -13.13
N THR A 52 14.58 0.93 -13.21
CA THR A 52 15.72 0.54 -14.06
C THR A 52 15.40 0.72 -15.53
N ASN A 53 14.22 0.30 -16.00
CA ASN A 53 13.77 0.52 -17.37
C ASN A 53 13.72 2.02 -17.72
N ALA A 54 13.25 2.85 -16.78
CA ALA A 54 13.14 4.28 -16.98
C ALA A 54 14.49 4.99 -17.16
N GLU A 55 15.59 4.45 -16.64
CA GLU A 55 16.94 4.99 -16.91
C GLU A 55 17.42 4.71 -18.31
N VAL A 56 16.95 3.62 -18.92
CA VAL A 56 17.25 3.33 -20.33
C VAL A 56 16.56 4.36 -21.23
N PHE A 57 15.35 4.79 -20.88
CA PHE A 57 14.60 5.79 -21.66
C PHE A 57 15.15 7.20 -21.50
N GLU A 58 15.57 7.57 -20.29
CA GLU A 58 16.04 8.93 -19.99
C GLU A 58 17.18 8.90 -18.95
N PRO A 59 18.44 8.66 -19.38
CA PRO A 59 19.58 8.48 -18.47
C PRO A 59 19.85 9.68 -17.55
N HIS A 60 19.51 10.89 -17.99
CA HIS A 60 19.75 12.15 -17.27
C HIS A 60 18.49 12.76 -16.64
N GLY A 61 17.31 12.15 -16.83
CA GLY A 61 16.03 12.70 -16.37
C GLY A 61 15.72 12.46 -14.89
N HIS A 62 16.53 11.63 -14.21
CA HIS A 62 16.24 11.17 -12.86
C HIS A 62 17.03 11.92 -11.79
N ARG A 63 16.31 12.54 -10.84
CA ARG A 63 16.92 13.34 -9.77
C ARG A 63 17.50 12.50 -8.64
N MET A 64 17.10 11.23 -8.52
CA MET A 64 17.51 10.33 -7.44
C MET A 64 18.10 9.02 -7.97
N LYS A 65 19.18 8.56 -7.32
CA LYS A 65 19.84 7.27 -7.59
C LYS A 65 18.85 6.10 -7.42
N ARG A 66 19.02 5.01 -8.19
CA ARG A 66 18.17 3.80 -8.17
C ARG A 66 17.87 3.26 -6.77
N GLY A 67 18.86 3.27 -5.88
CA GLY A 67 18.73 2.76 -4.51
C GLY A 67 17.63 3.41 -3.69
N TRP A 68 17.23 4.65 -4.02
CA TRP A 68 16.14 5.34 -3.35
C TRP A 68 14.74 4.76 -3.64
N ALA A 69 14.60 3.95 -4.69
CA ALA A 69 13.37 3.20 -4.94
C ALA A 69 13.04 2.22 -3.81
N ILE A 70 14.06 1.70 -3.12
CA ILE A 70 13.93 0.79 -1.98
C ILE A 70 14.17 1.56 -0.68
N GLY A 71 15.31 2.26 -0.58
CA GLY A 71 15.71 2.96 0.63
C GLY A 71 14.74 4.05 1.08
N GLY A 72 14.00 4.67 0.15
CA GLY A 72 13.01 5.70 0.46
C GLY A 72 11.87 5.21 1.36
N TRP A 73 11.56 3.91 1.34
CA TRP A 73 10.51 3.30 2.16
C TRP A 73 10.93 3.07 3.62
N PHE A 74 12.22 2.92 3.87
CA PHE A 74 12.76 2.63 5.21
C PHE A 74 13.11 3.89 6.01
N VAL A 75 13.11 5.07 5.37
CA VAL A 75 13.35 6.35 6.07
C VAL A 75 12.02 6.86 6.62
N PRO A 76 11.79 6.97 7.94
CA PRO A 76 10.47 7.25 8.50
C PRO A 76 9.78 8.51 7.95
N ILE A 77 10.51 9.62 7.87
CA ILE A 77 9.99 10.89 7.29
C ILE A 77 10.10 10.86 5.76
N GLY A 78 11.15 10.24 5.24
CA GLY A 78 11.39 10.09 3.81
C GLY A 78 10.29 9.28 3.11
N ASN A 79 9.72 8.29 3.77
CA ASN A 79 8.68 7.41 3.26
C ASN A 79 7.41 8.17 2.86
N LEU A 80 7.19 9.39 3.38
CA LEU A 80 6.05 10.24 3.00
C LEU A 80 6.25 10.97 1.67
N TRP A 81 7.49 11.11 1.19
CA TRP A 81 7.82 11.97 0.05
C TRP A 81 8.67 11.30 -1.02
N LEU A 82 9.64 10.48 -0.60
CA LEU A 82 10.63 9.86 -1.47
C LEU A 82 9.98 8.86 -2.43
N PRO A 83 9.09 7.95 -2.01
CA PRO A 83 8.52 7.00 -2.97
C PRO A 83 7.63 7.68 -4.01
N ARG A 84 6.86 8.71 -3.61
CA ARG A 84 6.13 9.57 -4.57
C ARG A 84 7.07 10.17 -5.61
N ARG A 85 8.19 10.76 -5.18
CA ARG A 85 9.15 11.38 -6.10
C ARG A 85 9.70 10.36 -7.08
N VAL A 86 10.09 9.18 -6.61
CA VAL A 86 10.58 8.09 -7.47
C VAL A 86 9.51 7.68 -8.50
N VAL A 87 8.27 7.47 -8.08
CA VAL A 87 7.18 7.05 -9.00
C VAL A 87 6.85 8.15 -10.01
N VAL A 88 6.85 9.43 -9.61
CA VAL A 88 6.63 10.56 -10.53
C VAL A 88 7.73 10.69 -11.57
N ASP A 89 9.00 10.57 -11.17
CA ASP A 89 10.14 10.64 -12.09
C ASP A 89 10.07 9.50 -13.12
N VAL A 90 9.79 8.29 -12.65
CA VAL A 90 9.58 7.11 -13.51
C VAL A 90 8.38 7.28 -14.44
N TRP A 91 7.27 7.83 -13.95
CA TRP A 91 6.08 8.09 -14.75
C TRP A 91 6.35 9.08 -15.89
N ARG A 92 7.12 10.14 -15.61
CA ARG A 92 7.52 11.13 -16.61
C ARG A 92 8.45 10.54 -17.67
N ALA A 93 9.49 9.83 -17.25
CA ALA A 93 10.42 9.16 -18.16
C ALA A 93 9.74 8.08 -19.03
N SER A 94 8.66 7.48 -18.53
CA SER A 94 7.89 6.46 -19.27
C SER A 94 6.88 7.06 -20.27
N ALA A 95 6.63 8.38 -20.25
CA ALA A 95 5.72 9.02 -21.21
C ALA A 95 6.36 9.13 -22.60
N LEU A 96 5.56 9.01 -23.67
CA LEU A 96 6.04 9.14 -25.05
C LEU A 96 6.63 10.54 -25.33
N PRO A 97 7.66 10.67 -26.19
CA PRO A 97 8.21 11.99 -26.52
C PRO A 97 7.12 12.89 -27.10
N GLY A 98 7.09 14.15 -26.67
CA GLY A 98 6.07 15.11 -27.11
C GLY A 98 4.70 14.98 -26.42
N THR A 99 4.51 14.01 -25.51
CA THR A 99 3.27 13.90 -24.72
C THR A 99 3.42 14.48 -23.32
N ARG A 100 2.42 15.20 -22.83
CA ARG A 100 2.40 15.72 -21.45
C ARG A 100 1.96 14.62 -20.50
N ALA A 101 2.89 14.06 -19.73
CA ALA A 101 2.57 13.04 -18.74
C ALA A 101 1.71 13.62 -17.59
N ARG A 102 0.43 13.28 -17.55
CA ARG A 102 -0.45 13.64 -16.41
C ARG A 102 -0.10 12.77 -15.21
N THR A 103 0.45 13.37 -14.16
CA THR A 103 0.81 12.67 -12.90
C THR A 103 -0.36 12.59 -11.91
N THR A 104 -1.57 12.96 -12.33
CA THR A 104 -2.79 12.95 -11.50
C THR A 104 -3.06 11.59 -10.86
N PRO A 105 -2.93 10.44 -11.56
CA PRO A 105 -3.16 9.13 -10.94
C PRO A 105 -2.19 8.84 -9.79
N VAL A 106 -0.90 9.16 -9.99
CA VAL A 106 0.14 8.98 -8.97
C VAL A 106 -0.13 9.87 -7.76
N ASN A 107 -0.52 11.12 -7.99
CA ASN A 107 -0.86 12.05 -6.91
C ASN A 107 -2.10 11.59 -6.14
N ALA A 108 -3.16 11.19 -6.82
CA ALA A 108 -4.41 10.72 -6.19
C ALA A 108 -4.17 9.49 -5.32
N TRP A 109 -3.46 8.49 -5.86
CA TRP A 109 -3.04 7.30 -5.11
C TRP A 109 -2.24 7.68 -3.86
N TRP A 110 -1.20 8.52 -4.03
CA TRP A 110 -0.33 8.88 -2.91
C TRP A 110 -1.05 9.68 -1.82
N THR A 111 -1.91 10.61 -2.21
CA THR A 111 -2.74 11.38 -1.27
C THR A 111 -3.68 10.47 -0.50
N LEU A 112 -4.34 9.53 -1.17
CA LEU A 112 -5.24 8.59 -0.51
C LEU A 112 -4.48 7.67 0.46
N TRP A 113 -3.29 7.22 0.10
CA TRP A 113 -2.44 6.41 0.96
C TRP A 113 -1.97 7.17 2.21
N ILE A 114 -1.59 8.45 2.09
CA ILE A 114 -1.29 9.27 3.27
C ILE A 114 -2.52 9.43 4.17
N ILE A 115 -3.70 9.65 3.58
CA ILE A 115 -4.96 9.74 4.33
C ILE A 115 -5.23 8.43 5.07
N SER A 116 -5.09 7.27 4.43
CA SER A 116 -5.31 5.98 5.09
C SER A 116 -4.32 5.73 6.23
N LEU A 117 -3.04 6.10 6.07
CA LEU A 117 -2.05 6.05 7.15
C LEU A 117 -2.43 6.91 8.36
N LEU A 118 -2.96 8.12 8.12
CA LEU A 118 -3.38 9.02 9.20
C LEU A 118 -4.62 8.47 9.91
N VAL A 119 -5.61 7.99 9.14
CA VAL A 119 -6.84 7.39 9.67
C VAL A 119 -6.51 6.13 10.48
N GLY A 120 -5.68 5.23 9.95
CA GLY A 120 -5.25 4.01 10.63
C GLY A 120 -4.56 4.32 11.97
N ARG A 121 -3.66 5.30 12.01
CA ARG A 121 -3.03 5.73 13.27
C ARG A 121 -4.02 6.28 14.29
N THR A 122 -5.02 7.05 13.85
CA THR A 122 -6.04 7.58 14.75
C THR A 122 -6.96 6.47 15.27
N ALA A 123 -7.30 5.50 14.44
CA ALA A 123 -8.12 4.36 14.81
C ALA A 123 -7.41 3.46 15.85
N SER A 124 -6.12 3.15 15.65
CA SER A 124 -5.34 2.37 16.62
C SER A 124 -5.27 3.07 17.99
N ARG A 125 -5.06 4.39 18.01
CA ARG A 125 -5.03 5.17 19.27
C ARG A 125 -6.37 5.23 19.98
N GLN A 126 -7.47 5.28 19.25
CA GLN A 126 -8.81 5.26 19.83
C GLN A 126 -9.17 3.86 20.37
N TYR A 127 -8.75 2.80 19.67
CA TYR A 127 -8.92 1.42 20.12
C TYR A 127 -8.18 1.16 21.44
N ASP A 128 -6.94 1.66 21.58
CA ASP A 128 -6.16 1.54 22.82
C ASP A 128 -6.78 2.33 24.02
N ALA A 129 -7.64 3.31 23.75
CA ALA A 129 -8.24 4.19 24.76
C ALA A 129 -9.63 3.73 25.25
N ALA A 130 -10.22 2.71 24.64
CA ALA A 130 -11.66 2.41 24.76
C ALA A 130 -11.90 1.08 25.51
N HIS A 131 -12.45 1.13 26.73
CA HIS A 131 -12.92 -0.05 27.49
C HIS A 131 -14.44 0.02 27.80
N GLY A 132 -15.33 -0.45 26.91
CA GLY A 132 -16.79 -0.50 27.16
C GLY A 132 -17.65 -1.07 26.01
N ALA A 133 -18.82 -1.67 26.32
CA ALA A 133 -19.64 -2.46 25.37
C ALA A 133 -20.28 -1.67 24.21
N ASP A 134 -20.62 -0.38 24.39
CA ASP A 134 -21.10 0.49 23.30
C ASP A 134 -20.00 0.79 22.26
N GLN A 135 -18.73 0.61 22.64
CA GLN A 135 -17.58 0.87 21.75
C GLN A 135 -17.35 -0.26 20.75
N LEU A 136 -17.95 -1.44 20.92
CA LEU A 136 -17.80 -2.55 19.96
C LEU A 136 -18.44 -2.21 18.60
N ALA A 137 -19.62 -1.58 18.61
CA ALA A 137 -20.32 -1.21 17.38
C ALA A 137 -19.62 -0.06 16.65
N ASP A 138 -19.13 0.95 17.38
CA ASP A 138 -18.39 2.07 16.80
C ASP A 138 -16.99 1.66 16.33
N ALA A 139 -16.31 0.77 17.06
CA ALA A 139 -15.06 0.16 16.61
C ALA A 139 -15.26 -0.64 15.32
N ALA A 140 -16.33 -1.45 15.22
CA ALA A 140 -16.65 -2.19 14.01
C ALA A 140 -16.92 -1.27 12.81
N ARG A 141 -17.64 -0.15 13.00
CA ARG A 141 -17.88 0.84 11.94
C ARG A 141 -16.59 1.51 11.47
N LEU A 142 -15.73 1.92 12.42
CA LEU A 142 -14.46 2.55 12.11
C LEU A 142 -13.52 1.59 11.37
N MET A 143 -13.52 0.32 11.77
CA MET A 143 -12.75 -0.76 11.14
C MET A 143 -13.22 -1.00 9.69
N LEU A 144 -14.53 -1.13 9.46
CA LEU A 144 -15.09 -1.25 8.10
C LEU A 144 -14.76 -0.04 7.21
N PHE A 145 -14.77 1.17 7.78
CA PHE A 145 -14.39 2.38 7.04
C PHE A 145 -12.90 2.40 6.69
N SER A 146 -12.03 2.01 7.62
CA SER A 146 -10.59 1.86 7.39
C SER A 146 -10.32 0.83 6.29
N ASP A 147 -10.96 -0.34 6.36
CA ASP A 147 -10.83 -1.41 5.37
C ASP A 147 -11.26 -0.93 3.97
N ALA A 148 -12.33 -0.14 3.88
CA ALA A 148 -12.78 0.45 2.62
C ALA A 148 -11.77 1.46 2.05
N LEU A 149 -11.15 2.29 2.89
CA LEU A 149 -10.10 3.22 2.48
C LEU A 149 -8.85 2.47 1.99
N ASP A 150 -8.45 1.42 2.69
CA ASP A 150 -7.30 0.60 2.31
C ASP A 150 -7.57 -0.15 1.00
N ALA A 151 -8.79 -0.68 0.81
CA ALA A 151 -9.21 -1.28 -0.45
C ALA A 151 -9.15 -0.27 -1.61
N ALA A 152 -9.65 0.97 -1.40
CA ALA A 152 -9.59 2.02 -2.41
C ALA A 152 -8.14 2.43 -2.74
N ALA A 153 -7.27 2.55 -1.73
CA ALA A 153 -5.85 2.83 -1.92
C ALA A 153 -5.14 1.70 -2.68
N ALA A 154 -5.46 0.44 -2.38
CA ALA A 154 -4.93 -0.72 -3.09
C ALA A 154 -5.38 -0.75 -4.56
N ILE A 155 -6.65 -0.46 -4.85
CA ILE A 155 -7.16 -0.37 -6.22
C ILE A 155 -6.41 0.72 -7.00
N LEU A 156 -6.22 1.90 -6.42
CA LEU A 156 -5.45 2.97 -7.07
C LEU A 156 -3.98 2.58 -7.29
N ALA A 157 -3.37 1.86 -6.34
CA ALA A 157 -2.02 1.33 -6.50
C ALA A 157 -1.93 0.39 -7.71
N VAL A 158 -2.88 -0.54 -7.84
CA VAL A 158 -2.97 -1.47 -8.98
C VAL A 158 -3.15 -0.70 -10.30
N VAL A 159 -4.01 0.32 -10.31
CA VAL A 159 -4.21 1.18 -11.50
C VAL A 159 -2.89 1.86 -11.91
N VAL A 160 -2.15 2.43 -10.95
CA VAL A 160 -0.83 3.04 -11.21
C VAL A 160 0.14 2.00 -11.77
N VAL A 161 0.21 0.81 -11.17
CA VAL A 161 1.09 -0.29 -11.62
C VAL A 161 0.78 -0.70 -13.05
N VAL A 162 -0.50 -0.96 -13.35
CA VAL A 162 -0.95 -1.40 -14.68
C VAL A 162 -0.71 -0.32 -15.71
N HIS A 163 -1.06 0.94 -15.40
CA HIS A 163 -0.89 2.05 -16.33
C HIS A 163 0.59 2.30 -16.63
N LEU A 164 1.43 2.34 -15.60
CA LEU A 164 2.86 2.56 -15.77
C LEU A 164 3.52 1.41 -16.55
N THR A 165 3.12 0.16 -16.29
CA THR A 165 3.59 -1.01 -17.04
C THR A 165 3.17 -0.92 -18.52
N ARG A 166 1.96 -0.44 -18.82
CA ARG A 166 1.49 -0.22 -20.20
C ARG A 166 2.29 0.90 -20.89
N MET A 167 2.56 2.01 -20.19
CA MET A 167 3.39 3.10 -20.72
C MET A 167 4.79 2.60 -21.07
N GLN A 168 5.43 1.83 -20.19
CA GLN A 168 6.75 1.26 -20.47
C GLN A 168 6.74 0.29 -21.65
N ARG A 169 5.73 -0.57 -21.77
CA ARG A 169 5.59 -1.45 -22.95
C ARG A 169 5.43 -0.66 -24.24
N ALA A 170 4.57 0.36 -24.25
CA ALA A 170 4.39 1.24 -25.42
C ALA A 170 5.70 1.96 -25.79
N ARG A 171 6.46 2.43 -24.80
CA ARG A 171 7.78 3.05 -25.00
C ARG A 171 8.81 2.09 -25.60
N ILE A 172 8.88 0.85 -25.11
CA ILE A 172 9.79 -0.17 -25.64
C ILE A 172 9.46 -0.49 -27.10
N LEU A 173 8.17 -0.63 -27.42
CA LEU A 173 7.70 -0.93 -28.77
C LEU A 173 7.92 0.23 -29.77
N ALA A 174 7.88 1.48 -29.30
CA ALA A 174 8.12 2.65 -30.14
C ALA A 174 9.60 2.80 -30.58
N GLY A 175 10.53 2.07 -29.96
CA GLY A 175 11.96 2.11 -30.28
C GLY A 175 12.66 3.46 -29.93
N PRO A 176 13.97 3.59 -30.18
CA PRO A 176 14.69 4.84 -30.01
C PRO A 176 14.10 5.92 -30.93
N ALA A 177 13.90 7.13 -30.43
CA ALA A 177 13.48 8.25 -31.28
C ALA A 177 14.54 8.43 -32.39
N VAL A 178 14.16 8.20 -33.64
CA VAL A 178 15.00 8.46 -34.80
C VAL A 178 15.27 9.96 -34.81
N MET A 179 16.51 10.36 -34.50
CA MET A 179 16.97 11.74 -34.66
C MET A 179 16.84 12.10 -36.15
N PRO A 180 16.18 13.21 -36.51
CA PRO A 180 16.28 13.72 -37.87
C PRO A 180 17.76 14.06 -38.10
N THR A 181 18.42 13.33 -38.99
CA THR A 181 19.72 13.75 -39.51
C THR A 181 19.46 14.97 -40.38
N PHE A 182 19.68 16.17 -39.84
CA PHE A 182 19.77 17.36 -40.65
C PHE A 182 21.05 17.23 -41.49
N GLY A 183 20.86 16.94 -42.78
CA GLY A 183 21.91 17.01 -43.80
C GLY A 183 22.13 18.44 -44.27
#